data_AF-A0A7K2NR88-F1
#
_entry.id   AF-A0A7K2NR88-F1
#
_cell.length_a   1.000
_cell.length_b   1.000
_cell.length_c   1.000
_cell.angle_alpha   90.00
_cell.angle_beta   90.00
_cell.angle_gamma   90.00
#
_symmetry.space_group_name_H-M   'P 1'
#
loop_
_entity.id
_entity.type
_entity.pdbx_description
1 polymer ?
#
loop_
_entity_poly.entity_id
_entity_poly.type
_entity_poly.pdbx_seq_one_letter_code
_entity_poly.pdbx_strand_id
1 'polypeptide(L)'
;MVRYAEPGAVEWVESGGGPLIAVPETVLPFWTGADGEETDSDYDRACEVDGHVGLLPVGDSTALVLGDEPASTAYLPDHGAFVRWCAADSEDEVLAGVPAALGTAEWQPEVSWRVPGPVLLFDAAWPGAASDRAGRVRVALDPGRYAVRAAEVRP
;
A
#
# COMPACT_ATOMS: atom_id res chain seq x y z
N MET A 1 -11.84 -13.77 15.29
CA MET A 1 -12.58 -12.63 15.85
C MET A 1 -12.95 -11.76 14.66
N VAL A 2 -14.22 -11.77 14.25
CA VAL A 2 -14.66 -10.99 13.07
C VAL A 2 -14.80 -9.54 13.52
N ARG A 3 -13.93 -8.67 13.04
CA ARG A 3 -14.10 -7.22 13.17
C ARG A 3 -15.20 -6.82 12.18
N TYR A 4 -16.37 -6.48 12.68
CA TYR A 4 -17.35 -5.76 11.86
C TYR A 4 -16.82 -4.33 11.76
N ALA A 5 -16.23 -3.98 10.62
CA ALA A 5 -16.00 -2.57 10.30
C ALA A 5 -17.37 -1.89 10.30
N GLU A 6 -17.53 -0.83 11.09
CA GLU A 6 -18.73 -0.01 11.02
C GLU A 6 -18.83 0.55 9.59
N PRO A 7 -20.02 0.56 8.95
CA PRO A 7 -20.15 1.09 7.60
C PRO A 7 -19.71 2.56 7.58
N GLY A 8 -18.58 2.84 6.92
CA GLY A 8 -17.93 4.14 6.88
C GLY A 8 -16.60 4.25 7.65
N ALA A 9 -16.22 3.22 8.41
CA ALA A 9 -14.91 3.16 9.07
C ALA A 9 -13.79 2.92 8.04
N VAL A 10 -12.67 3.62 8.23
CA VAL A 10 -11.47 3.45 7.40
C VAL A 10 -10.80 2.12 7.73
N GLU A 11 -10.49 1.32 6.72
CA GLU A 11 -9.78 0.06 6.90
C GLU A 11 -8.26 0.28 6.81
N TRP A 12 -7.56 -0.03 7.90
CA TRP A 12 -6.11 0.06 7.99
C TRP A 12 -5.47 -1.33 7.84
N VAL A 13 -4.38 -1.36 7.07
CA VAL A 13 -3.45 -2.48 7.00
C VAL A 13 -2.26 -2.15 7.86
N GLU A 14 -1.94 -3.07 8.78
CA GLU A 14 -0.80 -2.95 9.68
C GLU A 14 0.46 -3.46 8.99
N SER A 15 1.59 -2.77 9.23
CA SER A 15 2.92 -3.27 8.85
C SER A 15 3.52 -4.09 10.00
N GLY A 16 4.03 -5.26 9.67
CA GLY A 16 4.83 -6.13 10.54
C GLY A 16 6.29 -5.69 10.69
N GLY A 17 6.67 -4.51 10.17
CA GLY A 17 8.02 -3.95 10.24
C GLY A 17 8.66 -3.69 8.88
N GLY A 18 8.05 -4.15 7.79
CA GLY A 18 8.51 -3.93 6.41
C GLY A 18 7.55 -3.09 5.58
N PRO A 19 7.80 -2.97 4.26
CA PRO A 19 6.92 -2.21 3.38
C PRO A 19 5.52 -2.85 3.28
N LEU A 20 4.52 -2.02 3.05
CA LEU A 20 3.22 -2.48 2.56
C LEU A 20 3.21 -2.42 1.03
N ILE A 21 2.39 -3.25 0.40
CA ILE A 21 2.29 -3.32 -1.06
C ILE A 21 0.85 -3.34 -1.52
N ALA A 22 0.60 -2.77 -2.70
CA ALA A 22 -0.64 -2.96 -3.44
C ALA A 22 -0.40 -3.80 -4.69
N VAL A 23 -0.94 -5.02 -4.71
CA VAL A 23 -0.76 -5.99 -5.80
C VAL A 23 -2.06 -6.19 -6.58
N PRO A 24 -2.06 -6.12 -7.92
CA PRO A 24 -3.27 -6.41 -8.69
C PRO A 24 -3.82 -7.81 -8.43
N GLU A 25 -5.14 -7.93 -8.27
CA GLU A 25 -5.79 -9.22 -7.95
C GLU A 25 -5.46 -10.30 -9.00
N THR A 26 -5.26 -9.91 -10.26
CA THR A 26 -4.94 -10.81 -11.38
C THR A 26 -3.58 -11.49 -11.27
N VAL A 27 -2.63 -10.89 -10.54
CA VAL A 27 -1.28 -11.43 -10.34
C VAL A 27 -0.96 -11.77 -8.89
N LEU A 28 -1.94 -11.63 -7.99
CA LEU A 28 -1.77 -11.89 -6.56
C LEU A 28 -1.16 -13.26 -6.22
N PRO A 29 -1.48 -14.37 -6.93
CA PRO A 29 -0.87 -15.67 -6.65
C PRO A 29 0.64 -15.75 -6.94
N PHE A 30 1.19 -14.79 -7.69
CA PHE A 30 2.62 -14.74 -8.00
C PHE A 30 3.45 -14.00 -6.94
N TRP A 31 2.80 -13.32 -5.99
CA TRP A 31 3.51 -12.73 -4.85
C TRP A 31 3.71 -13.79 -3.76
N THR A 32 4.95 -14.21 -3.52
CA THR A 32 5.29 -15.26 -2.55
C THR A 32 5.64 -14.72 -1.17
N GLY A 33 5.78 -13.40 -1.02
CA GLY A 33 6.18 -12.77 0.25
C GLY A 33 7.59 -13.18 0.68
N ALA A 34 7.81 -13.26 2.00
CA ALA A 34 9.11 -13.62 2.59
C ALA A 34 9.42 -15.13 2.52
N ASP A 35 8.42 -15.97 2.21
CA ASP A 35 8.57 -17.43 2.10
C ASP A 35 9.10 -17.88 0.72
N GLY A 36 9.46 -16.94 -0.17
CA GLY A 36 9.97 -17.24 -1.51
C GLY A 36 11.29 -18.04 -1.49
N GLU A 37 11.40 -19.05 -2.35
CA GLU A 37 12.61 -19.90 -2.46
C GLU A 37 13.68 -19.33 -3.41
N GLU A 38 13.42 -18.16 -4.03
CA GLU A 38 14.38 -17.49 -4.91
C GLU A 38 15.56 -16.89 -4.14
N THR A 39 16.61 -16.46 -4.86
CA THR A 39 17.81 -15.88 -4.23
C THR A 39 17.48 -14.62 -3.42
N ASP A 40 16.53 -13.82 -3.90
CA ASP A 40 15.91 -12.73 -3.15
C ASP A 40 14.39 -12.98 -3.14
N SER A 41 13.78 -12.99 -1.95
CA SER A 41 12.33 -13.13 -1.84
C SER A 41 11.62 -11.87 -2.38
N ASP A 42 10.32 -11.97 -2.68
CA ASP A 42 9.53 -10.80 -3.05
C ASP A 42 9.55 -9.72 -1.96
N TYR A 43 9.58 -10.15 -0.69
CA TYR A 43 9.73 -9.25 0.45
C TYR A 43 11.09 -8.54 0.45
N ASP A 44 12.19 -9.25 0.21
CA ASP A 44 13.53 -8.64 0.15
C ASP A 44 13.60 -7.59 -0.95
N ARG A 45 13.08 -7.93 -2.14
CA ARG A 45 12.98 -7.00 -3.27
C ARG A 45 12.14 -5.76 -2.94
N ALA A 46 11.09 -5.90 -2.12
CA ALA A 46 10.30 -4.75 -1.66
C ALA A 46 11.05 -3.88 -0.65
N CYS A 47 11.82 -4.49 0.25
CA CYS A 47 12.65 -3.77 1.22
C CYS A 47 13.78 -2.97 0.55
N GLU A 48 14.27 -3.42 -0.60
CA GLU A 48 15.30 -2.72 -1.39
C GLU A 48 14.77 -1.52 -2.19
N VAL A 49 13.44 -1.30 -2.23
CA VAL A 49 12.89 -0.12 -2.89
C VAL A 49 13.19 1.13 -2.07
N ASP A 50 14.08 1.97 -2.61
CA ASP A 50 14.38 3.28 -2.03
C ASP A 50 13.19 4.25 -2.14
N GLY A 51 12.94 5.00 -1.06
CA GLY A 51 11.95 6.06 -1.00
C GLY A 51 10.53 5.59 -0.68
N HIS A 52 9.57 6.52 -0.73
CA HIS A 52 8.22 6.24 -0.24
C HIS A 52 7.37 5.38 -1.20
N VAL A 53 7.65 5.43 -2.51
CA VAL A 53 6.90 4.67 -3.53
C VAL A 53 7.82 4.11 -4.60
N GLY A 54 7.58 2.85 -4.98
CA GLY A 54 8.25 2.21 -6.11
C GLY A 54 7.42 1.11 -6.74
N LEU A 55 7.89 0.55 -7.85
CA LEU A 55 7.19 -0.49 -8.60
C LEU A 55 8.05 -1.74 -8.70
N LEU A 56 7.46 -2.90 -8.42
CA LEU A 56 8.10 -4.20 -8.60
C LEU A 56 7.31 -5.08 -9.58
N PRO A 57 7.98 -5.80 -10.50
CA PRO A 57 7.30 -6.75 -11.37
C PRO A 57 6.78 -7.94 -10.57
N VAL A 58 5.53 -8.33 -10.86
CA VAL A 58 4.82 -9.48 -10.28
C VAL A 58 3.98 -10.12 -11.38
N GLY A 59 4.32 -11.34 -11.79
CA GLY A 59 3.69 -11.98 -12.95
C GLY A 59 3.82 -11.11 -14.22
N ASP A 60 2.70 -10.78 -14.85
CA ASP A 60 2.62 -9.93 -16.04
C ASP A 60 2.26 -8.45 -15.73
N SER A 61 2.31 -8.06 -14.46
CA SER A 61 1.97 -6.72 -13.98
C SER A 61 3.02 -6.20 -12.98
N THR A 62 2.68 -5.13 -12.26
CA THR A 62 3.55 -4.53 -11.24
C THR A 62 2.79 -4.29 -9.94
N ALA A 63 3.41 -4.62 -8.81
CA ALA A 63 3.00 -4.17 -7.49
C ALA A 63 3.50 -2.75 -7.22
N LEU A 64 2.70 -1.97 -6.50
CA LEU A 64 3.13 -0.71 -5.90
C LEU A 64 3.66 -0.98 -4.51
N VAL A 65 4.90 -0.57 -4.23
CA VAL A 65 5.53 -0.64 -2.91
C VAL A 65 5.33 0.69 -2.19
N LEU A 66 4.95 0.63 -0.93
CA LEU A 66 4.83 1.76 0.00
C LEU A 66 5.95 1.61 1.05
N GLY A 67 7.10 2.21 0.76
CA GLY A 67 8.39 1.97 1.42
C GLY A 67 8.82 3.07 2.38
N ASP A 68 10.12 3.23 2.60
CA ASP A 68 10.73 4.11 3.62
C ASP A 68 10.55 3.55 5.05
N GLU A 69 9.64 4.06 5.87
CA GLU A 69 9.43 3.55 7.24
C GLU A 69 8.17 2.69 7.38
N PRO A 70 8.14 1.66 8.24
CA PRO A 70 6.93 0.87 8.46
C PRO A 70 5.80 1.73 9.03
N ALA A 71 4.64 1.71 8.39
CA ALA A 71 3.49 2.50 8.80
C ALA A 71 2.17 1.81 8.43
N SER A 72 1.20 1.86 9.35
CA SER A 72 -0.17 1.46 9.04
C SER A 72 -0.72 2.32 7.91
N THR A 73 -1.38 1.68 6.94
CA THR A 73 -1.83 2.35 5.72
C THR A 73 -3.28 2.05 5.41
N ALA A 74 -4.01 3.10 5.04
CA ALA A 74 -5.37 3.00 4.51
C ALA A 74 -5.44 3.59 3.10
N TYR A 75 -6.45 3.16 2.33
CA TYR A 75 -6.81 3.80 1.08
C TYR A 75 -8.07 4.64 1.25
N LEU A 76 -8.00 5.92 0.90
CA LEU A 76 -9.14 6.83 0.95
C LEU A 76 -9.67 7.07 -0.47
N PRO A 77 -10.79 6.44 -0.86
CA PRO A 77 -11.29 6.50 -2.24
C PRO A 77 -11.69 7.91 -2.68
N ASP A 78 -12.25 8.73 -1.77
CA ASP A 78 -12.64 10.12 -2.06
C ASP A 78 -11.45 11.01 -2.42
N HIS A 79 -10.24 10.62 -2.01
CA HIS A 79 -9.00 11.32 -2.31
C HIS A 79 -8.13 10.60 -3.35
N GLY A 80 -8.45 9.35 -3.68
CA GLY A 80 -7.60 8.50 -4.51
C GLY A 80 -6.21 8.28 -3.91
N ALA A 81 -6.10 8.28 -2.58
CA ALA A 81 -4.81 8.35 -1.88
C ALA A 81 -4.60 7.19 -0.92
N PHE A 82 -3.37 6.69 -0.86
CA PHE A 82 -2.89 5.87 0.24
C PHE A 82 -2.38 6.80 1.35
N VAL A 83 -2.97 6.69 2.54
CA VAL A 83 -2.60 7.49 3.72
C VAL A 83 -1.85 6.60 4.68
N ARG A 84 -0.66 7.05 5.06
CA ARG A 84 0.26 6.33 5.94
C ARG A 84 0.34 7.04 7.27
N TRP A 85 0.06 6.32 8.35
CA TRP A 85 0.12 6.86 9.70
C TRP A 85 1.56 6.77 10.22
N CYS A 86 2.32 7.86 10.07
CA CYS A 86 3.71 7.90 10.52
C CYS A 86 3.84 8.37 11.99
N ALA A 87 3.20 9.48 12.34
CA ALA A 87 3.32 10.08 13.67
C ALA A 87 2.10 10.97 13.99
N ALA A 88 1.09 10.38 14.60
CA ALA A 88 -0.09 11.07 15.13
C ALA A 88 -0.64 10.26 16.31
N ASP A 89 -1.37 10.91 17.22
CA ASP A 89 -1.86 10.28 18.44
C ASP A 89 -3.17 9.50 18.21
N SER A 90 -3.88 9.77 17.11
CA SER A 90 -5.17 9.13 16.80
C SER A 90 -5.51 9.10 15.31
N GLU A 91 -6.43 8.20 14.94
CA GLU A 91 -6.93 8.07 13.57
C GLU A 91 -7.61 9.36 13.11
N ASP A 92 -8.47 9.93 13.96
CA ASP A 92 -9.15 11.20 13.70
C ASP A 92 -8.17 12.33 13.35
N GLU A 93 -7.03 12.41 14.04
CA GLU A 93 -5.99 13.40 13.77
C GLU A 93 -5.37 13.19 12.38
N VAL A 94 -5.02 11.94 12.03
CA VAL A 94 -4.50 11.63 10.70
C VAL A 94 -5.50 11.99 9.61
N LEU A 95 -6.74 11.53 9.76
CA LEU A 95 -7.79 11.71 8.75
C LEU A 95 -8.18 13.18 8.58
N ALA A 96 -8.27 13.95 9.67
CA ALA A 96 -8.55 15.37 9.62
C ALA A 96 -7.44 16.18 8.91
N GLY A 97 -6.19 15.70 8.96
CA GLY A 97 -5.04 16.33 8.30
C GLY A 97 -4.97 16.09 6.79
N VAL A 98 -5.62 15.05 6.25
CA VAL A 98 -5.47 14.63 4.85
C VAL A 98 -5.75 15.75 3.84
N PRO A 99 -6.88 16.51 3.91
CA PRO A 99 -7.16 17.54 2.92
C PRO A 99 -6.10 18.65 2.88
N ALA A 100 -5.59 19.04 4.05
CA ALA A 100 -4.53 20.05 4.15
C ALA A 100 -3.21 19.51 3.59
N ALA A 101 -2.84 18.28 3.98
CA ALA A 101 -1.63 17.63 3.50
C ALA A 101 -1.60 17.50 1.97
N LEU A 102 -2.72 17.10 1.34
CA LEU A 102 -2.81 17.02 -0.11
C LEU A 102 -2.64 18.39 -0.81
N GLY A 103 -3.09 19.46 -0.15
CA GLY A 103 -2.98 20.83 -0.67
C GLY A 103 -1.60 21.46 -0.51
N THR A 104 -0.80 21.01 0.46
CA THR A 104 0.51 21.59 0.79
C THR A 104 1.69 20.67 0.44
N ALA A 105 1.43 19.41 0.11
CA ALA A 105 2.44 18.39 -0.14
C ALA A 105 3.48 18.82 -1.19
N GLU A 106 4.75 18.69 -0.81
CA GLU A 106 5.88 18.72 -1.74
C GLU A 106 6.04 17.33 -2.36
N TRP A 107 5.30 17.08 -3.43
CA TRP A 107 5.26 15.78 -4.10
C TRP A 107 6.62 15.38 -4.70
N GLN A 108 7.07 14.17 -4.36
CA GLN A 108 8.21 13.52 -5.01
C GLN A 108 7.91 13.18 -6.48
N PRO A 109 8.95 12.86 -7.28
CA PRO A 109 8.77 12.45 -8.67
C PRO A 109 7.75 11.32 -8.83
N GLU A 110 6.98 11.37 -9.91
CA GLU A 110 5.95 10.37 -10.15
C GLU A 110 6.49 9.05 -10.67
N VAL A 111 5.85 7.96 -10.25
CA VAL A 111 5.95 6.66 -10.91
C VAL A 111 4.68 6.38 -11.69
N SER A 112 4.81 5.78 -12.87
CA SER A 112 3.66 5.47 -13.73
C SER A 112 3.22 4.03 -13.55
N TRP A 113 2.16 3.82 -12.78
CA TRP A 113 1.65 2.50 -12.43
C TRP A 113 0.51 2.10 -13.36
N ARG A 114 0.60 0.91 -13.96
CA ARG A 114 -0.47 0.35 -14.80
C ARG A 114 -1.18 -0.75 -14.03
N VAL A 115 -2.48 -0.58 -13.81
CA VAL A 115 -3.29 -1.58 -13.11
C VAL A 115 -4.33 -2.17 -14.06
N PRO A 116 -4.53 -3.50 -14.05
CA PRO A 116 -5.55 -4.18 -14.83
C PRO A 116 -6.95 -4.11 -14.19
N GLY A 117 -7.06 -3.49 -13.01
CA GLY A 117 -8.28 -3.41 -12.22
C GLY A 117 -7.94 -3.32 -10.73
N PRO A 118 -8.79 -3.87 -9.86
CA PRO A 118 -8.62 -3.79 -8.41
C PRO A 118 -7.33 -4.44 -7.91
N VAL A 119 -6.82 -3.90 -6.80
CA VAL A 119 -5.57 -4.29 -6.17
C VAL A 119 -5.81 -4.60 -4.70
N LEU A 120 -4.97 -5.46 -4.11
CA LEU A 120 -5.01 -5.73 -2.67
C LEU A 120 -3.82 -5.04 -2.01
N LEU A 121 -4.12 -4.21 -1.01
CA LEU A 121 -3.15 -3.64 -0.07
C LEU A 121 -2.95 -4.64 1.08
N PHE A 122 -1.71 -5.04 1.34
CA PHE A 122 -1.35 -5.94 2.44
C PHE A 122 0.14 -5.83 2.78
N ASP A 123 0.54 -6.51 3.87
CA ASP A 123 1.94 -6.60 4.30
C ASP A 123 2.78 -7.46 3.34
N ALA A 124 3.91 -6.90 2.87
CA ALA A 124 4.74 -7.51 1.85
C ALA A 124 5.33 -8.87 2.25
N ALA A 125 5.48 -9.15 3.55
CA ALA A 125 6.05 -10.41 4.02
C ALA A 125 5.11 -11.60 3.76
N TRP A 126 3.82 -11.35 3.56
CA TRP A 126 2.84 -12.43 3.36
C TRP A 126 2.70 -12.83 1.89
N PRO A 127 2.61 -14.14 1.59
CA PRO A 127 2.20 -14.58 0.26
C PRO A 127 0.83 -14.00 -0.10
N GLY A 128 0.64 -13.59 -1.35
CA GLY A 128 -0.61 -12.98 -1.81
C GLY A 128 -1.83 -13.89 -1.59
N ALA A 129 -1.65 -15.20 -1.77
CA ALA A 129 -2.68 -16.22 -1.52
C ALA A 129 -3.05 -16.40 -0.03
N ALA A 130 -2.21 -15.95 0.90
CA ALA A 130 -2.39 -16.08 2.35
C ALA A 130 -2.53 -14.71 3.08
N SER A 131 -2.53 -13.62 2.32
CA SER A 131 -2.62 -12.23 2.82
C SER A 131 -3.89 -11.94 3.62
N ASP A 132 -4.97 -12.69 3.40
CA ASP A 132 -6.22 -12.58 4.15
C ASP A 132 -6.04 -12.89 5.65
N ARG A 133 -5.06 -13.71 6.01
CA ARG A 133 -4.76 -14.08 7.40
C ARG A 133 -4.08 -12.96 8.17
N ALA A 134 -3.31 -12.12 7.47
CA ALA A 134 -2.58 -10.99 8.04
C ALA A 134 -3.45 -9.72 8.12
N GLY A 135 -4.50 -9.66 7.31
CA GLY A 135 -5.26 -8.44 7.06
C GLY A 135 -4.87 -7.83 5.72
N ARG A 136 -5.88 -7.57 4.89
CA ARG A 136 -5.72 -6.93 3.58
C ARG A 136 -6.93 -6.08 3.27
N VAL A 137 -6.72 -5.03 2.49
CA VAL A 137 -7.79 -4.16 2.00
C VAL A 137 -7.85 -4.25 0.48
N ARG A 138 -9.06 -4.42 -0.05
CA ARG A 138 -9.28 -4.39 -1.50
C ARG A 138 -9.53 -2.96 -1.95
N VAL A 139 -8.64 -2.46 -2.79
CA VAL A 139 -8.72 -1.12 -3.38
C VAL A 139 -9.30 -1.23 -4.78
N ALA A 140 -10.51 -0.69 -4.95
CA ALA A 140 -11.21 -0.70 -6.22
C ALA A 140 -10.64 0.39 -7.15
N LEU A 141 -9.74 -0.02 -8.04
CA LEU A 141 -9.23 0.82 -9.13
C LEU A 141 -9.83 0.37 -10.45
N ASP A 142 -10.15 1.33 -11.31
CA ASP A 142 -10.46 1.06 -12.71
C ASP A 142 -9.19 0.64 -13.46
N PRO A 143 -9.28 -0.21 -14.48
CA PRO A 143 -8.14 -0.54 -15.32
C PRO A 143 -7.58 0.71 -16.00
N GLY A 144 -6.29 0.98 -15.86
CA GLY A 144 -5.71 2.22 -16.36
C GLY A 144 -4.25 2.45 -16.00
N ARG A 145 -3.77 3.64 -16.39
CA ARG A 145 -2.47 4.16 -16.00
C ARG A 145 -2.68 5.26 -14.96
N TYR A 146 -2.04 5.12 -13.83
CA TYR A 146 -2.07 6.04 -12.70
C TYR A 146 -0.69 6.69 -12.55
N ALA A 147 -0.68 8.00 -12.34
CA ALA A 147 0.50 8.69 -11.85
C ALA A 147 0.47 8.61 -10.33
N VAL A 148 1.45 7.92 -9.74
CA VAL A 148 1.56 7.78 -8.29
C VAL A 148 2.69 8.68 -7.82
N ARG A 149 2.42 9.50 -6.81
CA ARG A 149 3.39 10.38 -6.16
C ARG A 149 3.25 10.21 -4.66
N ALA A 150 4.33 10.49 -3.94
CA ALA A 150 4.34 10.46 -2.49
C ALA A 150 4.88 11.77 -1.93
N ALA A 151 4.45 12.09 -0.72
CA ALA A 151 4.99 13.18 0.07
C ALA A 151 4.83 12.81 1.55
N GLU A 152 5.79 13.21 2.36
CA GLU A 152 5.63 13.28 3.80
C GLU A 152 5.25 14.73 4.14
N VAL A 153 4.16 14.91 4.88
CA VAL A 153 3.74 16.23 5.35
C VAL A 153 3.80 16.23 6.87
N ARG A 154 4.50 17.25 7.40
CA ARG A 154 4.52 17.54 8.83
C ARG A 154 3.64 18.77 9.09
N PRO A 155 2.74 18.74 10.08
CA PRO A 155 1.92 19.89 10.45
C PRO A 155 2.74 21.07 10.96
#